data_AF-R4KJI5-F1
#
_entry.id   AF-R4KJI5-F1
#
_cell.length_a   1.000
_cell.length_b   1.000
_cell.length_c   1.000
_cell.angle_alpha   90.00
_cell.angle_beta   90.00
_cell.angle_gamma   90.00
#
_symmetry.space_group_name_H-M   'P 1'
#
loop_
_entity.id
_entity.type
_entity.pdbx_description
1 polymer ?
#
loop_
_entity_poly.entity_id
_entity_poly.type
_entity_poly.pdbx_seq_one_letter_code
_entity_poly.pdbx_strand_id
1 'polypeptide(L)'
;MAKDVAKDLMALDKALPELMSKTAATGLVPRELQAYVAPALEEFRNEMATELGMDNYAYIDKGELPSRLNGKVGGGMTKKMVSFAEAVLAWNYKNRTMLNEAADKQPEMITE
;
A
#
# COMPACT_ATOMS: atom_id res chain seq x y z
N MET A 1 -20.66 -22.70 0.41
CA MET A 1 -19.28 -22.76 -0.13
C MET A 1 -19.04 -21.76 -1.26
N ALA A 2 -19.52 -21.95 -2.51
CA ALA A 2 -19.20 -20.97 -3.59
C ALA A 2 -19.80 -19.55 -3.38
N LYS A 3 -20.99 -19.45 -2.77
CA LYS A 3 -21.63 -18.15 -2.43
C LYS A 3 -20.95 -17.43 -1.26
N ASP A 4 -20.29 -18.16 -0.36
CA ASP A 4 -19.57 -17.61 0.79
C ASP A 4 -18.24 -17.01 0.35
N VAL A 5 -17.51 -17.71 -0.54
CA VAL A 5 -16.26 -17.22 -1.15
C VAL A 5 -16.50 -15.93 -1.95
N ALA A 6 -17.57 -15.84 -2.73
CA ALA A 6 -17.89 -14.62 -3.48
C ALA A 6 -18.24 -13.43 -2.56
N LYS A 7 -18.91 -13.69 -1.43
CA LYS A 7 -19.26 -12.67 -0.44
C LYS A 7 -18.03 -12.20 0.34
N ASP A 8 -17.12 -13.11 0.68
CA ASP A 8 -15.84 -12.80 1.30
C ASP A 8 -14.92 -12.02 0.35
N LEU A 9 -14.90 -12.35 -0.95
CA LEU A 9 -14.17 -11.59 -1.97
C LEU A 9 -14.73 -10.17 -2.14
N MET A 10 -16.06 -10.00 -2.10
CA MET A 10 -16.69 -8.68 -2.14
C MET A 10 -16.48 -7.86 -0.86
N ALA A 11 -16.34 -8.52 0.30
CA ALA A 11 -15.96 -7.86 1.54
C ALA A 11 -14.48 -7.40 1.51
N LEU A 12 -13.60 -8.20 0.91
CA LEU A 12 -12.19 -7.89 0.73
C LEU A 12 -11.97 -6.67 -0.20
N ASP A 13 -12.80 -6.55 -1.25
CA ASP A 13 -12.77 -5.43 -2.20
C ASP A 13 -13.00 -4.06 -1.53
N LYS A 14 -13.81 -4.01 -0.47
CA LYS A 14 -14.06 -2.78 0.31
C LYS A 14 -13.07 -2.58 1.45
N ALA A 15 -12.53 -3.67 2.01
CA ALA A 15 -11.65 -3.62 3.17
C ALA A 15 -10.30 -2.95 2.88
N LEU A 16 -9.74 -3.16 1.68
CA LEU A 16 -8.43 -2.60 1.32
C LEU A 16 -8.47 -1.06 1.15
N PRO A 17 -9.43 -0.46 0.39
CA PRO A 17 -9.57 1.00 0.34
C PRO A 17 -9.79 1.63 1.72
N GLU A 18 -10.58 0.98 2.59
CA GLU A 18 -10.84 1.47 3.94
C GLU A 18 -9.58 1.43 4.82
N LEU A 19 -8.82 0.33 4.78
CA LEU A 19 -7.55 0.18 5.47
C LEU A 19 -6.55 1.26 5.03
N MET A 20 -6.41 1.45 3.72
CA MET A 20 -5.51 2.45 3.13
C MET A 20 -5.90 3.87 3.52
N SER A 21 -7.20 4.18 3.55
CA SER A 21 -7.72 5.46 4.03
C SER A 21 -7.43 5.68 5.52
N LYS A 22 -7.70 4.68 6.38
CA LYS A 22 -7.44 4.74 7.82
C LYS A 22 -5.96 4.93 8.14
N THR A 23 -5.09 4.16 7.50
CA THR A 23 -3.64 4.27 7.71
C THR A 23 -3.11 5.60 7.18
N ALA A 24 -3.58 6.09 6.04
CA ALA A 24 -3.19 7.41 5.53
C ALA A 24 -3.62 8.56 6.45
N ALA A 25 -4.80 8.46 7.07
CA ALA A 25 -5.31 9.49 7.98
C ALA A 25 -4.63 9.47 9.36
N THR A 26 -4.31 8.28 9.89
CA THR A 26 -3.74 8.13 11.24
C THR A 26 -2.22 8.08 11.26
N GLY A 27 -1.57 7.74 10.15
CA GLY A 27 -0.13 7.47 10.08
C GLY A 27 0.29 6.21 10.82
N LEU A 28 -0.66 5.36 11.24
CA LEU A 28 -0.41 4.17 12.05
C LEU A 28 -0.84 2.89 11.31
N VAL A 29 -0.04 1.84 11.49
CA VAL A 29 -0.42 0.49 11.09
C VAL A 29 -1.39 -0.06 12.14
N PRO A 30 -2.54 -0.63 11.74
CA PRO A 30 -3.46 -1.26 12.68
C PRO A 30 -2.79 -2.37 13.50
N ARG A 31 -3.21 -2.52 14.75
CA ARG A 31 -2.58 -3.42 15.72
C ARG A 31 -2.59 -4.88 15.23
N GLU A 32 -3.67 -5.29 14.60
CA GLU A 32 -3.85 -6.60 13.99
C GLU A 32 -2.86 -6.88 12.85
N LEU A 33 -2.34 -5.84 12.20
CA LEU A 33 -1.36 -5.96 11.12
C LEU A 33 0.09 -5.85 11.60
N GLN A 34 0.33 -5.35 12.81
CA GLN A 34 1.66 -5.05 13.31
C GLN A 34 2.62 -6.26 13.27
N ALA A 35 2.11 -7.46 13.54
CA ALA A 35 2.89 -8.70 13.50
C ALA A 35 3.36 -9.08 12.08
N TYR A 36 2.67 -8.62 11.05
CA TYR A 36 2.98 -8.91 9.64
C TYR A 36 3.94 -7.88 9.02
N VAL A 37 4.18 -6.74 9.67
CA VAL A 37 5.02 -5.66 9.11
C VAL A 37 6.45 -6.12 8.87
N ALA A 38 7.10 -6.68 9.89
CA ALA A 38 8.48 -7.13 9.79
C ALA A 38 8.70 -8.22 8.72
N PRO A 39 7.94 -9.32 8.69
CA PRO A 39 8.12 -10.33 7.65
C PRO A 39 7.81 -9.81 6.24
N ALA A 40 6.78 -8.97 6.07
CA ALA A 40 6.47 -8.36 4.78
C ALA A 40 7.60 -7.43 4.29
N LEU A 41 8.21 -6.65 5.19
CA LEU A 41 9.35 -5.79 4.85
C LEU A 41 10.59 -6.60 4.50
N GLU A 42 10.79 -7.75 5.15
CA GLU A 42 11.89 -8.66 4.83
C GLU A 42 11.71 -9.30 3.44
N GLU A 43 10.52 -9.79 3.12
CA GLU A 43 10.18 -10.31 1.81
C GLU A 43 10.42 -9.24 0.74
N PHE A 44 9.85 -8.04 0.94
CA PHE A 44 10.02 -6.93 0.02
C PHE A 44 11.49 -6.53 -0.18
N ARG A 45 12.29 -6.53 0.91
CA ARG A 45 13.74 -6.28 0.83
C ARG A 45 14.45 -7.32 -0.04
N ASN A 46 14.10 -8.59 0.11
CA ASN A 46 14.73 -9.68 -0.63
C ASN A 46 14.30 -9.66 -2.12
N GLU A 47 13.05 -9.35 -2.41
CA GLU A 47 12.57 -9.10 -3.78
C GLU A 47 13.33 -7.94 -4.43
N MET A 48 13.47 -6.81 -3.72
CA MET A 48 14.22 -5.66 -4.19
C MET A 48 15.70 -6.00 -4.47
N ALA A 49 16.30 -6.86 -3.66
CA ALA A 49 17.66 -7.33 -3.89
C ALA A 49 17.74 -8.26 -5.11
N THR A 50 16.76 -9.15 -5.29
CA THR A 50 16.64 -10.04 -6.45
C THR A 50 16.54 -9.23 -7.75
N GLU A 51 15.73 -8.17 -7.78
CA GLU A 51 15.64 -7.24 -8.92
C GLU A 51 16.97 -6.56 -9.27
N LEU A 52 17.86 -6.40 -8.29
CA LEU A 52 19.20 -5.84 -8.46
C LEU A 52 20.26 -6.92 -8.75
N GLY A 53 19.86 -8.17 -8.93
CA GLY A 53 20.73 -9.31 -9.26
C GLY A 53 21.39 -9.95 -8.04
N MET A 54 20.81 -9.82 -6.84
CA MET A 54 21.30 -10.41 -5.59
C MET A 54 20.32 -11.45 -5.04
N ASP A 55 20.30 -12.63 -5.65
CA ASP A 55 19.31 -13.68 -5.34
C ASP A 55 19.47 -14.28 -3.93
N ASN A 56 20.67 -14.23 -3.35
CA ASN A 56 20.97 -14.80 -2.03
C ASN A 56 20.99 -13.75 -0.90
N TYR A 57 20.41 -12.57 -1.12
CA TYR A 57 20.44 -11.46 -0.16
C TYR A 57 19.88 -11.81 1.21
N ALA A 58 18.94 -12.77 1.29
CA ALA A 58 18.39 -13.23 2.56
C ALA A 58 19.46 -13.88 3.46
N TYR A 59 20.38 -14.65 2.88
CA TYR A 59 21.30 -15.53 3.60
C TYR A 59 22.73 -14.97 3.71
N ILE A 60 23.13 -14.09 2.80
CA ILE A 60 24.45 -13.47 2.85
C ILE A 60 24.55 -12.49 4.03
N ASP A 61 25.75 -12.43 4.62
CA ASP A 61 26.08 -11.38 5.57
C ASP A 61 26.14 -10.03 4.84
N LYS A 62 25.32 -9.08 5.28
CA LYS A 62 25.25 -7.75 4.69
C LYS A 62 26.51 -6.94 4.96
N GLY A 63 27.32 -7.32 5.96
CA GLY A 63 28.64 -6.76 6.21
C GLY A 63 29.68 -7.10 5.15
N GLU A 64 29.54 -8.24 4.48
CA GLU A 64 30.44 -8.67 3.38
C GLU A 64 30.03 -8.02 2.04
N LEU A 65 28.78 -7.57 1.91
CA LEU A 65 28.31 -6.87 0.73
C LEU A 65 28.86 -5.44 0.66
N PRO A 66 29.26 -4.95 -0.53
CA PRO A 66 29.58 -3.55 -0.73
C PRO A 66 28.45 -2.65 -0.25
N SER A 67 28.75 -1.63 0.56
CA SER A 67 27.74 -0.74 1.14
C SER A 67 26.86 -0.06 0.09
N ARG A 68 27.39 0.14 -1.13
CA ARG A 68 26.63 0.67 -2.28
C ARG A 68 25.50 -0.28 -2.72
N LEU A 69 25.69 -1.59 -2.65
CA LEU A 69 24.65 -2.57 -3.01
C LEU A 69 23.54 -2.59 -1.96
N ASN A 70 23.91 -2.64 -0.67
CA ASN A 70 22.94 -2.52 0.43
C ASN A 70 22.15 -1.20 0.33
N GLY A 71 22.84 -0.10 0.01
CA GLY A 71 22.22 1.21 -0.19
C GLY A 71 21.25 1.25 -1.39
N LYS A 72 21.55 0.56 -2.49
CA LYS A 72 20.64 0.43 -3.63
C LYS A 72 19.37 -0.33 -3.26
N VAL A 73 19.47 -1.40 -2.46
CA VAL A 73 18.29 -2.14 -1.98
C VAL A 73 17.42 -1.25 -1.12
N GLY A 74 17.98 -0.64 -0.07
CA GLY A 74 17.22 0.24 0.83
C GLY A 74 16.62 1.44 0.10
N GLY A 75 17.39 2.10 -0.77
CA GLY A 75 16.91 3.23 -1.57
C GLY A 75 15.80 2.83 -2.55
N GLY A 76 15.91 1.64 -3.17
CA GLY A 76 14.89 1.09 -4.05
C GLY A 76 13.59 0.76 -3.31
N MET A 77 13.70 0.17 -2.11
CA MET A 77 12.55 -0.06 -1.22
C MET A 77 11.83 1.26 -0.90
N THR A 78 12.55 2.27 -0.42
CA THR A 78 11.97 3.58 -0.10
C THR A 78 11.33 4.21 -1.32
N LYS A 79 11.99 4.18 -2.49
CA LYS A 79 11.44 4.74 -3.72
C LYS A 79 10.07 4.12 -4.06
N LYS A 80 9.96 2.79 -4.04
CA LYS A 80 8.69 2.11 -4.36
C LYS A 80 7.61 2.37 -3.31
N MET A 81 7.95 2.35 -2.02
CA MET A 81 7.00 2.68 -0.94
C MET A 81 6.46 4.10 -1.07
N VAL A 82 7.33 5.06 -1.38
CA VAL A 82 6.92 6.46 -1.62
C VAL A 82 6.00 6.54 -2.83
N SER A 83 6.37 5.93 -3.96
CA SER A 83 5.50 5.91 -5.14
C SER A 83 4.13 5.27 -4.88
N PHE A 84 4.07 4.22 -4.06
CA PHE A 84 2.81 3.63 -3.63
C PHE A 84 1.97 4.59 -2.79
N ALA A 85 2.59 5.26 -1.80
CA ALA A 85 1.91 6.26 -0.98
C ALA A 85 1.42 7.46 -1.82
N GLU A 86 2.22 7.95 -2.77
CA GLU A 86 1.85 9.00 -3.73
C GLU A 86 0.62 8.60 -4.55
N ALA A 87 0.58 7.37 -5.08
CA ALA A 87 -0.55 6.87 -5.84
C ALA A 87 -1.85 6.82 -5.01
N VAL A 88 -1.75 6.40 -3.74
CA VAL A 88 -2.88 6.35 -2.80
C VAL A 88 -3.38 7.76 -2.47
N LEU A 89 -2.48 8.70 -2.22
CA LEU A 89 -2.83 10.10 -1.96
C LEU A 89 -3.51 10.74 -3.18
N ALA A 90 -2.98 10.52 -4.37
CA ALA A 90 -3.56 11.01 -5.61
C ALA A 90 -4.96 10.41 -5.87
N TRP A 91 -5.15 9.12 -5.60
CA TRP A 91 -6.44 8.44 -5.71
C TRP A 91 -7.47 9.02 -4.73
N ASN A 92 -7.08 9.18 -3.46
CA ASN A 92 -7.94 9.79 -2.43
C ASN A 92 -8.33 11.23 -2.79
N TYR A 93 -7.37 12.02 -3.30
CA TYR A 93 -7.62 13.39 -3.76
C TYR A 93 -8.65 13.41 -4.90
N LYS A 94 -8.42 12.60 -5.94
CA LYS A 94 -9.30 12.50 -7.11
C LYS A 94 -10.73 12.10 -6.74
N ASN A 95 -10.90 11.12 -5.86
CA ASN A 95 -12.23 10.66 -5.48
C ASN A 95 -13.00 11.73 -4.70
N ARG A 96 -12.31 12.46 -3.81
CA ARG A 96 -12.93 13.55 -3.07
C ARG A 96 -13.35 14.69 -4.00
N THR A 97 -12.52 15.06 -4.99
CA THR A 97 -12.90 16.11 -5.95
C THR A 97 -14.09 15.70 -6.80
N MET A 98 -14.11 14.45 -7.29
CA MET A 98 -15.23 13.93 -8.08
C MET A 98 -16.54 13.86 -7.30
N LEU A 99 -16.50 13.48 -6.01
CA LEU A 99 -17.69 13.47 -5.15
C LEU A 99 -18.22 14.89 -4.92
N ASN A 100 -17.34 15.85 -4.68
CA ASN A 100 -17.74 17.25 -4.50
C ASN A 100 -18.35 17.84 -5.78
N GLU A 101 -17.74 17.58 -6.94
CA GLU A 101 -18.26 17.99 -8.25
C GLU A 101 -19.63 17.35 -8.57
N ALA A 102 -19.89 16.14 -8.07
CA ALA A 102 -21.18 15.47 -8.22
C ALA A 102 -22.25 16.04 -7.26
N ALA A 103 -21.85 16.44 -6.04
CA ALA A 103 -22.74 17.09 -5.07
C ALA A 103 -23.20 18.48 -5.55
N ASP A 104 -22.28 19.27 -6.11
CA ASP A 104 -22.58 20.60 -6.67
C ASP A 104 -23.53 20.57 -7.88
N LYS A 105 -23.71 19.40 -8.52
CA LYS A 105 -24.57 19.21 -9.69
C LYS A 105 -25.96 18.63 -9.36
N GLN A 106 -26.30 18.41 -8.09
CA GLN A 106 -27.66 18.01 -7.75
C GLN A 106 -28.59 19.24 -7.86
N PRO A 107 -29.55 19.29 -8.81
CA PRO A 107 -30.53 20.37 -8.84
C PRO A 107 -31.36 20.30 -7.55
N GLU A 108 -31.53 21.45 -6.90
CA GLU A 108 -32.45 21.58 -5.77
C GLU A 108 -33.81 21.01 -6.19
N MET A 109 -34.20 19.90 -5.57
CA MET A 109 -35.54 19.37 -5.69
C MET A 109 -36.46 20.43 -5.11
N ILE A 110 -37.08 21.22 -5.98
CA ILE A 110 -38.13 22.17 -5.61
C ILE A 110 -39.26 21.33 -5.00
N THR A 111 -39.32 21.28 -3.67
CA THR A 111 -40.51 20.83 -2.95
C THR A 111 -41.58 21.89 -3.14
N GLU A 112 -42.54 21.60 -4.03
CA GLU A 112 -43.84 22.29 -4.08
C GLU A 112 -44.70 21.94 -2.86
#